data_AF-A0A1V3KYR5-F1
#
_entry.id   AF-A0A1V3KYR5-F1
#
_cell.length_a   1.000
_cell.length_b   1.000
_cell.length_c   1.000
_cell.angle_alpha   90.00
_cell.angle_beta   90.00
_cell.angle_gamma   90.00
#
_symmetry.space_group_name_H-M   'P 1'
#
loop_
_entity.id
_entity.type
_entity.pdbx_description
1 polymer ?
#
loop_
_entity_poly.entity_id
_entity_poly.type
_entity_poly.pdbx_seq_one_letter_code
_entity_poly.pdbx_strand_id
1 'polypeptide(L)'
;MNTKQVTQDINLLLPVQEISIKGEVMQYTFARTLHAFLGSKQKFTNWFDSRVEKYGFIENEDFCVINLSRKKSKGRGGHNKIDYRISLDMAKELAMVESNEQGKLARRYFIQCEKALQTVAPQIHSELLAQWKATRDNTSNPFITLPAQPTQATKRISPSLTTRRKSSKA
;
A
#
# COMPACT_ATOMS: atom_id res chain seq x y z
N MET A 1 14.23 20.61 14.05
CA MET A 1 13.18 19.96 14.87
C MET A 1 13.80 18.82 15.66
N ASN A 2 13.41 18.62 16.92
CA ASN A 2 13.98 17.59 17.80
C ASN A 2 13.40 16.22 17.45
N THR A 3 14.23 15.18 17.33
CA THR A 3 13.81 13.81 16.97
C THR A 3 12.74 13.27 17.91
N LYS A 4 12.85 13.56 19.21
CA LYS A 4 11.87 13.18 20.21
C LYS A 4 10.46 13.74 19.95
N GLN A 5 10.33 14.93 19.35
CA GLN A 5 9.02 15.50 19.03
C GLN A 5 8.39 14.79 17.83
N VAL A 6 9.21 14.51 16.80
CA VAL A 6 8.78 13.80 15.60
C VAL A 6 8.25 12.40 15.93
N THR A 7 8.93 11.66 16.82
CA THR A 7 8.48 10.32 17.25
C THR A 7 7.15 10.37 18.02
N GLN A 8 6.91 11.41 18.84
CA GLN A 8 5.65 11.60 19.58
C GLN A 8 4.48 11.87 18.63
N ASP A 9 4.71 12.66 17.58
CA ASP A 9 3.67 12.99 16.59
C ASP A 9 3.31 11.76 15.72
N ILE A 10 4.28 10.90 15.41
CA ILE A 10 4.05 9.65 14.65
C ILE A 10 3.33 8.60 15.52
N ASN A 11 3.56 8.59 16.84
CA ASN A 11 2.90 7.66 17.77
C ASN A 11 1.38 7.81 17.85
N LEU A 12 0.84 8.95 17.43
CA LEU A 12 -0.61 9.16 17.29
C LEU A 12 -1.22 8.35 16.14
N LEU A 13 -0.41 8.00 15.13
CA LEU A 13 -0.85 7.31 13.92
C LEU A 13 -0.44 5.84 13.89
N LEU A 14 0.78 5.52 14.34
CA LEU A 14 1.34 4.17 14.39
C LEU A 14 2.22 4.04 15.63
N PRO A 15 2.23 2.90 16.34
CA PRO A 15 3.03 2.73 17.55
C PRO A 15 4.53 2.53 17.22
N VAL A 16 5.24 3.61 16.91
CA VAL A 16 6.61 3.59 16.38
C VAL A 16 7.67 3.60 17.48
N GLN A 17 8.75 2.87 17.21
CA GLN A 17 9.97 2.83 17.99
C GLN A 17 11.17 3.14 17.09
N GLU A 18 12.25 3.62 17.69
CA GLU A 18 13.48 3.97 17.00
C GLU A 18 14.60 3.02 17.42
N ILE A 19 15.42 2.60 16.46
CA ILE A 19 16.69 1.92 16.71
C ILE A 19 17.78 2.65 15.94
N SER A 20 18.90 2.93 16.61
CA SER A 20 20.10 3.43 15.94
C SER A 20 21.03 2.26 15.69
N ILE A 21 21.29 1.95 14.42
CA ILE A 21 22.24 0.91 14.02
C ILE A 21 23.32 1.61 13.18
N LYS A 22 24.58 1.53 13.62
CA LYS A 22 25.74 2.11 12.92
C LYS A 22 25.62 3.62 12.59
N GLY A 23 24.86 4.38 13.39
CA GLY A 23 24.65 5.82 13.19
C GLY A 23 23.42 6.17 12.33
N GLU A 24 22.77 5.19 11.72
CA GLU A 24 21.50 5.37 11.02
C GLU A 24 20.33 5.13 11.97
N VAL A 25 19.34 6.02 11.97
CA VAL A 25 18.12 5.89 12.75
C VAL A 25 17.06 5.20 11.90
N MET A 26 16.73 3.97 12.26
CA MET A 26 15.62 3.23 11.65
C MET A 26 14.40 3.28 12.55
N GLN A 27 13.25 3.59 11.95
CA GLN A 27 11.95 3.54 12.61
C GLN A 27 11.28 2.19 12.34
N TYR A 28 10.73 1.58 13.38
CA TYR A 28 10.07 0.29 13.30
C TYR A 28 8.87 0.24 14.24
N THR A 29 8.03 -0.78 14.06
CA THR A 29 7.03 -1.15 15.07
C THR A 29 6.96 -2.65 15.23
N PHE A 30 6.30 -3.11 16.29
CA PHE A 30 6.00 -4.53 16.47
C PHE A 30 4.66 -4.85 15.82
N ALA A 31 4.61 -5.93 15.03
CA ALA A 31 3.41 -6.35 14.33
C ALA A 31 2.23 -6.58 15.28
N ARG A 32 2.46 -7.16 16.46
CA ARG A 32 1.40 -7.35 17.47
C ARG A 32 0.87 -6.04 18.02
N THR A 33 1.75 -5.06 18.23
CA THR A 33 1.36 -3.73 18.71
C THR A 33 0.54 -3.01 17.64
N LEU A 34 0.96 -3.07 16.38
CA LEU A 34 0.18 -2.54 15.26
C LEU A 34 -1.18 -3.24 15.12
N HIS A 35 -1.22 -4.56 15.19
CA HIS A 35 -2.46 -5.34 15.11
C HIS A 35 -3.47 -4.93 16.20
N ALA A 36 -3.00 -4.75 17.43
CA ALA A 36 -3.82 -4.28 18.54
C ALA A 36 -4.28 -2.84 18.33
N PHE A 37 -3.37 -1.95 17.89
CA PHE A 37 -3.67 -0.55 17.59
C PHE A 37 -4.74 -0.40 16.49
N LEU A 38 -4.63 -1.18 15.41
CA LEU A 38 -5.60 -1.19 14.32
C LEU A 38 -6.93 -1.82 14.74
N GLY A 39 -7.02 -2.52 15.89
CA GLY A 39 -8.24 -3.15 16.36
C GLY A 39 -8.73 -4.29 15.45
N SER A 40 -7.82 -5.00 14.79
CA SER A 40 -8.18 -6.16 13.96
C SER A 40 -8.75 -7.28 14.84
N LYS A 41 -9.87 -7.87 14.38
CA LYS A 41 -10.56 -8.98 15.07
C LYS A 41 -9.99 -10.34 14.68
N GLN A 42 -9.13 -10.40 13.67
CA GLN A 42 -8.54 -11.65 13.22
C GLN A 42 -7.52 -12.17 14.25
N LYS A 43 -7.29 -13.48 14.25
CA LYS A 43 -6.19 -14.05 15.04
C LYS A 43 -4.87 -13.55 14.46
N PHE A 44 -4.01 -12.98 15.31
CA PHE A 44 -2.75 -12.35 14.91
C PHE A 44 -1.93 -13.14 13.89
N THR A 45 -1.72 -14.45 14.11
CA THR A 45 -0.92 -15.29 13.20
C THR A 45 -1.51 -15.30 11.79
N ASN A 46 -2.80 -15.63 11.66
CA ASN A 46 -3.49 -15.63 10.37
C ASN A 46 -3.51 -14.24 9.74
N TRP A 47 -3.71 -13.19 10.56
CA TRP A 47 -3.66 -11.82 10.07
C TRP A 47 -2.29 -11.49 9.50
N PHE A 48 -1.20 -11.75 10.23
CA PHE A 48 0.14 -11.40 9.78
C PHE A 48 0.54 -12.21 8.54
N ASP A 49 0.39 -13.53 8.58
CA ASP A 49 0.79 -14.42 7.49
C ASP A 49 0.05 -14.08 6.19
N SER A 50 -1.28 -13.86 6.28
CA SER A 50 -2.08 -13.49 5.10
C SER A 50 -1.72 -12.12 4.52
N ARG A 51 -1.26 -11.18 5.35
CA ARG A 51 -0.84 -9.85 4.90
C ARG A 51 0.54 -9.91 4.25
N VAL A 52 1.47 -10.65 4.83
CA VAL A 52 2.80 -10.90 4.23
C VAL A 52 2.65 -11.51 2.85
N GLU A 53 1.86 -12.58 2.72
CA GLU A 53 1.63 -13.26 1.45
C GLU A 53 0.92 -12.35 0.43
N LYS A 54 -0.16 -11.69 0.84
CA LYS A 54 -1.02 -10.92 -0.09
C LYS A 54 -0.33 -9.68 -0.65
N TYR A 55 0.51 -9.01 0.13
CA TYR A 55 1.17 -7.76 -0.27
C TYR A 55 2.64 -7.96 -0.67
N GLY A 56 3.16 -9.18 -0.58
CA GLY A 56 4.51 -9.51 -1.03
C GLY A 56 5.61 -8.93 -0.14
N PHE A 57 5.36 -8.77 1.17
CA PHE A 57 6.38 -8.28 2.11
C PHE A 57 7.54 -9.27 2.24
N ILE A 58 8.77 -8.75 2.29
CA ILE A 58 10.00 -9.54 2.25
C ILE A 58 10.65 -9.60 3.64
N GLU A 59 11.03 -10.80 4.07
CA GLU A 59 11.77 -10.98 5.32
C GLU A 59 13.19 -10.38 5.20
N ASN A 60 13.62 -9.65 6.23
CA ASN A 60 14.85 -8.86 6.32
C ASN A 60 14.85 -7.54 5.53
N GLU A 61 13.78 -7.23 4.81
CA GLU A 61 13.55 -5.91 4.21
C GLU A 61 12.39 -5.21 4.94
N ASP A 62 11.20 -5.83 4.92
CA ASP A 62 9.99 -5.28 5.53
C ASP A 62 9.79 -5.75 6.97
N PHE A 63 10.21 -6.96 7.30
CA PHE A 63 10.04 -7.50 8.65
C PHE A 63 11.14 -8.47 9.08
N CYS A 64 11.32 -8.63 10.40
CA CYS A 64 12.23 -9.60 11.00
C CYS A 64 11.52 -10.35 12.15
N VAL A 65 11.75 -11.66 12.24
CA VAL A 65 11.23 -12.49 13.33
C VAL A 65 11.90 -12.14 14.66
N ILE A 66 11.08 -11.94 15.69
CA ILE A 66 11.52 -11.73 17.07
C ILE A 66 10.98 -12.85 17.94
N ASN A 67 11.90 -13.66 18.46
CA ASN A 67 11.59 -14.67 19.45
C ASN A 67 11.43 -14.01 20.81
N LEU A 68 10.18 -13.85 21.28
CA LEU A 68 9.89 -13.49 22.67
C LEU A 68 10.05 -14.75 23.53
N SER A 69 11.29 -15.24 23.66
CA SER A 69 11.56 -16.33 24.58
C SER A 69 11.46 -15.78 25.99
N ARG A 70 10.38 -16.12 26.69
CA ARG A 70 10.33 -15.95 28.15
C ARG A 70 11.41 -16.88 28.72
N LYS A 71 12.36 -16.32 29.49
CA LYS A 71 13.31 -17.08 30.32
C LYS A 71 12.57 -18.31 30.87
N LYS A 72 13.06 -19.51 30.52
CA LYS A 72 12.45 -20.79 30.89
C LYS A 72 12.09 -20.79 32.38
N SER A 73 10.85 -20.49 32.72
CA SER A 73 10.32 -20.79 34.04
C SER A 73 10.32 -22.32 34.13
N LYS A 74 11.03 -22.89 35.10
CA LYS A 74 11.08 -24.33 35.35
C LYS A 74 9.65 -24.85 35.56
N GLY A 75 9.01 -25.30 34.49
CA GLY A 75 7.61 -25.72 34.47
C GLY A 75 7.14 -25.95 33.04
N ARG A 76 6.33 -26.99 32.82
CA ARG A 76 5.84 -27.50 31.53
C ARG A 76 5.61 -26.42 30.46
N GLY A 77 6.40 -26.48 29.40
CA GLY A 77 6.06 -26.10 28.02
C GLY A 77 5.36 -24.76 27.81
N GLY A 78 6.06 -23.64 28.03
CA GLY A 78 5.60 -22.34 27.55
C GLY A 78 5.96 -22.16 26.07
N HIS A 79 4.97 -22.13 25.18
CA HIS A 79 5.14 -21.79 23.77
C HIS A 79 5.94 -20.47 23.64
N ASN A 80 7.06 -20.51 22.93
CA ASN A 80 7.78 -19.30 22.53
C ASN A 80 6.80 -18.44 21.71
N LYS A 81 6.46 -17.24 22.19
CA LYS A 81 5.57 -16.36 21.46
C LYS A 81 6.40 -15.68 20.37
N ILE A 82 6.06 -15.92 19.12
CA ILE A 82 6.69 -15.22 18.00
C ILE A 82 6.01 -13.85 17.84
N ASP A 83 6.83 -12.83 17.62
CA ASP A 83 6.43 -11.50 17.18
C ASP A 83 7.35 -11.06 16.04
N TYR A 84 7.02 -9.97 15.37
CA TYR A 84 7.77 -9.47 14.24
C TYR A 84 8.04 -7.99 14.42
N ARG A 85 9.28 -7.58 14.20
CA ARG A 85 9.59 -6.18 13.96
C ARG A 85 9.30 -5.89 12.50
N ILE A 86 8.50 -4.87 12.22
CA ILE A 86 8.16 -4.44 10.88
C ILE A 86 8.69 -3.02 10.62
N SER A 87 9.03 -2.75 9.37
CA SER A 87 9.43 -1.44 8.89
C SER A 87 8.28 -0.45 9.04
N LEU A 88 8.61 0.84 9.09
CA LEU A 88 7.59 1.87 9.15
C LEU A 88 6.71 1.86 7.88
N ASP A 89 7.29 1.60 6.71
CA ASP A 89 6.54 1.62 5.45
C ASP A 89 5.57 0.44 5.36
N MET A 90 6.00 -0.77 5.76
CA MET A 90 5.09 -1.92 5.93
C MET A 90 3.94 -1.58 6.89
N ALA A 91 4.22 -0.91 8.02
CA ALA A 91 3.19 -0.53 8.98
C ALA A 91 2.17 0.47 8.39
N LYS A 92 2.64 1.46 7.60
CA LYS A 92 1.77 2.41 6.90
C LYS A 92 0.88 1.70 5.89
N GLU A 93 1.46 0.81 5.09
CA GLU A 93 0.71 0.03 4.11
C GLU A 93 -0.37 -0.82 4.77
N LEU A 94 -0.02 -1.56 5.82
CA LEU A 94 -0.96 -2.36 6.61
C LEU A 94 -2.10 -1.53 7.19
N ALA A 95 -1.80 -0.34 7.73
CA ALA A 95 -2.82 0.57 8.22
C ALA A 95 -3.75 1.05 7.09
N MET A 96 -3.21 1.36 5.92
CA MET A 96 -4.00 1.85 4.79
C MET A 96 -4.92 0.78 4.18
N VAL A 97 -4.50 -0.49 4.16
CA VAL A 97 -5.30 -1.60 3.60
C VAL A 97 -6.28 -2.21 4.60
N GLU A 98 -6.19 -1.86 5.88
CA GLU A 98 -7.10 -2.37 6.89
C GLU A 98 -8.50 -1.76 6.70
N SER A 99 -9.50 -2.63 6.56
CA SER A 99 -10.86 -2.24 6.20
C SER A 99 -11.70 -1.95 7.44
N ASN A 100 -11.21 -1.06 8.30
CA ASN A 100 -11.89 -0.64 9.51
C ASN A 100 -11.75 0.88 9.75
N GLU A 101 -12.33 1.40 10.84
CA GLU A 101 -12.29 2.83 11.13
C GLU A 101 -10.85 3.33 11.39
N GLN A 102 -9.97 2.54 12.00
CA GLN A 102 -8.56 2.92 12.16
C GLN A 102 -7.85 3.04 10.80
N GLY A 103 -8.04 2.08 9.91
CA GLY A 103 -7.46 2.16 8.56
C GLY A 103 -8.07 3.29 7.71
N LYS A 104 -9.33 3.65 7.94
CA LYS A 104 -9.97 4.83 7.33
C LYS A 104 -9.37 6.14 7.86
N LEU A 105 -9.10 6.24 9.16
CA LEU A 105 -8.40 7.39 9.74
C LEU A 105 -6.99 7.51 9.18
N ALA A 106 -6.24 6.40 9.11
CA ALA A 106 -4.90 6.37 8.53
C ALA A 106 -4.90 6.86 7.07
N ARG A 107 -5.78 6.31 6.21
CA ARG A 107 -5.92 6.76 4.82
C ARG A 107 -6.22 8.25 4.71
N ARG A 108 -7.16 8.77 5.52
CA ARG A 108 -7.52 10.19 5.52
C ARG A 108 -6.33 11.06 5.91
N TYR A 109 -5.58 10.66 6.92
CA TYR A 109 -4.36 11.35 7.33
C TYR A 109 -3.33 11.40 6.20
N PHE A 110 -3.00 10.27 5.57
CA PHE A 110 -2.00 10.26 4.49
C PHE A 110 -2.43 11.08 3.26
N ILE A 111 -3.72 11.05 2.92
CA ILE A 111 -4.27 11.93 1.87
C ILE A 111 -4.11 13.41 2.24
N GLN A 112 -4.30 13.77 3.51
CA GLN A 112 -4.08 15.16 3.96
C GLN A 112 -2.60 15.53 3.91
N CYS A 113 -1.70 14.62 4.29
CA CYS A 113 -0.26 14.83 4.16
C CYS A 113 0.16 15.06 2.72
N GLU A 114 -0.36 14.29 1.77
CA GLU A 114 -0.09 14.47 0.34
C GLU A 114 -0.52 15.87 -0.14
N LYS A 115 -1.75 16.30 0.20
CA LYS A 115 -2.24 17.66 -0.11
C LYS A 115 -1.39 18.76 0.49
N ALA A 116 -0.96 18.57 1.75
CA ALA A 116 -0.06 19.52 2.41
C ALA A 116 1.31 19.56 1.73
N LEU A 117 1.87 18.41 1.36
CA LEU A 117 3.14 18.30 0.64
C LEU A 117 3.08 19.00 -0.71
N GLN A 118 1.98 18.86 -1.45
CA GLN A 118 1.76 19.58 -2.71
C GLN A 118 1.84 21.10 -2.52
N THR A 119 1.37 21.61 -1.38
CA THR A 119 1.40 23.05 -1.05
C THR A 119 2.77 23.50 -0.58
N VAL A 120 3.43 22.72 0.27
CA VAL A 120 4.70 23.09 0.93
C VAL A 120 5.91 22.86 0.01
N ALA A 121 5.89 21.81 -0.81
CA ALA A 121 7.01 21.40 -1.66
C ALA A 121 6.51 20.91 -3.03
N PRO A 122 5.97 21.81 -3.88
CA PRO A 122 5.36 21.44 -5.16
C PRO A 122 6.36 20.79 -6.13
N GLN A 123 7.65 21.18 -6.10
CA GLN A 123 8.68 20.57 -6.95
C GLN A 123 8.92 19.10 -6.58
N ILE A 124 9.09 18.81 -5.28
CA ILE A 124 9.27 17.44 -4.77
C ILE A 124 8.04 16.60 -5.10
N HIS A 125 6.84 17.14 -4.87
CA HIS A 125 5.59 16.45 -5.20
C HIS A 125 5.50 16.13 -6.70
N SER A 126 5.83 17.08 -7.57
CA SER A 126 5.84 16.86 -9.03
C SER A 126 6.84 15.79 -9.46
N GLU A 127 8.03 15.76 -8.84
CA GLU A 127 9.06 14.75 -9.12
C GLU A 127 8.58 13.35 -8.72
N LEU A 128 8.05 13.19 -7.49
CA LEU A 128 7.51 11.92 -7.01
C LEU A 128 6.36 11.42 -7.89
N LEU A 129 5.48 12.31 -8.35
CA LEU A 129 4.42 11.96 -9.31
C LEU A 129 4.97 11.52 -10.67
N ALA A 130 6.04 12.14 -11.16
CA ALA A 130 6.67 11.75 -12.42
C ALA A 130 7.32 10.36 -12.30
N GLN A 131 8.03 10.11 -11.20
CA GLN A 131 8.60 8.80 -10.90
C GLN A 131 7.51 7.72 -10.82
N TRP A 132 6.43 7.97 -10.09
CA TRP A 132 5.30 7.04 -9.98
C TRP A 132 4.66 6.74 -11.35
N LYS A 133 4.45 7.76 -12.19
CA LYS A 133 3.92 7.57 -13.55
C LYS A 133 4.82 6.66 -14.38
N ALA A 134 6.14 6.90 -14.35
CA ALA A 134 7.10 6.07 -15.06
C ALA A 134 7.05 4.60 -14.58
N THR A 135 7.02 4.37 -13.26
CA THR A 135 6.91 3.02 -12.68
C THR A 135 5.61 2.33 -13.10
N ARG A 136 4.49 3.04 -13.06
CA ARG A 136 3.18 2.51 -13.45
C ARG A 136 3.15 2.11 -14.93
N ASP A 137 3.67 2.96 -15.80
CA ASP A 137 3.65 2.72 -17.24
C ASP A 137 4.58 1.54 -17.64
N ASN A 138 5.63 1.30 -16.86
CA ASN A 138 6.53 0.14 -17.02
C ASN A 138 5.95 -1.17 -16.45
N THR A 139 4.90 -1.11 -15.62
CA THR A 139 4.30 -2.30 -15.01
C THR A 139 3.25 -2.90 -15.96
N SER A 140 3.35 -4.20 -16.26
CA SER A 140 2.66 -4.90 -17.36
C SER A 140 1.13 -5.04 -17.25
N ASN A 141 0.44 -4.24 -16.44
CA ASN A 141 -1.03 -4.22 -16.41
C ASN A 141 -1.56 -2.83 -16.06
N PRO A 142 -1.63 -1.91 -17.04
CA PRO A 142 -2.08 -0.54 -16.76
C PRO A 142 -3.59 -0.47 -16.49
N PHE A 143 -4.41 -1.36 -17.02
CA PHE A 143 -5.86 -1.48 -16.75
C PHE A 143 -6.35 -2.83 -17.34
N ILE A 144 -7.09 -3.66 -16.60
CA ILE A 144 -8.07 -4.54 -17.26
C ILE A 144 -9.05 -3.58 -17.94
N THR A 145 -8.99 -3.48 -19.26
CA THR A 145 -9.88 -2.62 -20.06
C THR A 145 -11.33 -2.93 -19.67
N LEU A 146 -11.98 -2.00 -18.97
CA LEU A 146 -13.43 -2.04 -18.84
C LEU A 146 -13.99 -1.83 -20.26
N PRO A 147 -14.76 -2.77 -20.84
CA PRO A 147 -15.26 -2.61 -22.19
C PRO A 147 -16.08 -1.31 -22.26
N ALA A 148 -15.73 -0.47 -23.24
CA ALA A 148 -16.44 0.76 -23.51
C ALA A 148 -17.94 0.46 -23.65
N GLN A 149 -18.76 1.14 -22.83
CA GLN A 149 -20.21 1.08 -22.95
C GLN A 149 -20.64 1.59 -24.33
N PRO A 150 -21.69 1.01 -24.95
CA PRO A 150 -22.04 1.30 -26.33
C PRO A 150 -22.61 2.72 -26.45
N THR A 151 -21.83 3.65 -26.97
CA THR A 151 -22.32 4.98 -27.35
C THR A 151 -23.05 4.91 -28.69
N GLN A 152 -24.28 5.38 -28.67
CA GLN A 152 -25.24 5.34 -29.77
C GLN A 152 -24.83 6.22 -30.96
N ALA A 153 -25.08 5.66 -32.15
CA ALA A 153 -25.33 6.25 -33.46
C ALA A 153 -24.86 7.69 -33.78
N THR A 154 -24.07 7.81 -34.85
CA THR A 154 -24.08 9.00 -35.73
C THR A 154 -24.37 8.58 -37.16
N LYS A 155 -25.47 9.12 -37.70
CA LYS A 155 -25.92 9.01 -39.10
C LYS A 155 -24.77 9.34 -40.05
N ARG A 156 -24.51 8.47 -41.03
CA ARG A 156 -23.75 8.83 -42.24
C ARG A 156 -24.64 8.71 -43.46
N ILE A 157 -24.81 9.87 -44.09
CA ILE A 157 -25.53 10.13 -45.34
C ILE A 157 -24.80 9.39 -46.47
N SER A 158 -25.57 8.68 -47.28
CA SER A 158 -25.11 8.02 -48.52
C SER A 158 -24.92 9.04 -49.65
N PRO A 159 -23.91 8.84 -50.51
CA PRO A 159 -24.01 9.28 -51.91
C PRO A 159 -24.05 8.10 -52.87
N SER A 160 -24.79 8.35 -53.94
CA SER A 160 -25.36 7.47 -54.95
C SER A 160 -24.43 7.11 -56.11
N LEU A 161 -24.85 6.05 -56.82
CA LEU A 161 -24.69 5.73 -58.26
C LEU A 161 -23.36 5.12 -58.73
N THR A 162 -23.36 3.78 -58.77
CA THR A 162 -22.47 2.97 -59.60
C THR A 162 -23.02 2.89 -61.04
N THR A 163 -22.29 3.48 -61.99
CA THR A 163 -22.49 3.21 -63.42
C THR A 163 -21.77 1.92 -63.80
N ARG A 164 -22.51 0.81 -63.97
CA ARG A 164 -21.96 -0.45 -64.51
C ARG A 164 -22.16 -0.50 -66.03
N ARG A 165 -21.04 -0.63 -66.74
CA ARG A 165 -20.94 -0.78 -68.19
C ARG A 165 -21.59 -2.06 -68.72
N LYS A 166 -22.09 -1.91 -69.95
CA LYS A 166 -22.68 -2.83 -70.93
C LYS A 166 -21.99 -4.20 -71.10
N SER A 167 -22.83 -5.22 -71.34
CA SER A 167 -22.77 -6.24 -72.41
C SER A 167 -23.65 -7.44 -71.98
N SER A 168 -24.32 -8.26 -72.78
CA SER A 168 -24.75 -8.33 -74.19
C SER A 168 -25.20 -9.79 -74.40
N LYS A 169 -26.38 -10.02 -74.98
CA LYS A 169 -26.83 -11.27 -75.68
C LYS A 169 -26.96 -12.54 -74.80
N ALA A 170 -27.88 -13.46 -75.03
CA ALA A 170 -28.80 -13.75 -76.13
C ALA A 170 -30.11 -14.31 -75.54
#